data_AF-G2J984-F1
#
_entry.id   AF-G2J984-F1
#
_cell.length_a   1.000
_cell.length_b   1.000
_cell.length_c   1.000
_cell.angle_alpha   90.00
_cell.angle_beta   90.00
_cell.angle_gamma   90.00
#
_symmetry.space_group_name_H-M   'P 1'
#
loop_
_entity.id
_entity.type
_entity.pdbx_description
1 polymer ?
#
loop_
_entity_poly.entity_id
_entity_poly.type
_entity_poly.pdbx_seq_one_letter_code
_entity_poly.pdbx_strand_id
1 'polypeptide(L)'
;MEIVLRRYGNSTVAVFPPTVLKDLGLSAGQSMIMNTTEDGKIVLARKRKYILADLLAQCDPKVPPPADMGLWDAAKPAGQEVW
;
A
#
# COMPACT_ATOMS: atom_id res chain seq x y z
N MET A 1 -12.84 -12.56 -15.66
CA MET A 1 -14.16 -12.55 -15.00
C MET A 1 -14.69 -11.14 -15.08
N GLU A 2 -15.89 -10.95 -15.61
CA GLU A 2 -16.50 -9.62 -15.73
C GLU A 2 -17.44 -9.40 -14.52
N ILE A 3 -17.37 -8.23 -13.91
CA ILE A 3 -18.26 -7.84 -12.82
C ILE A 3 -18.97 -6.54 -13.18
N VAL A 4 -20.27 -6.46 -12.88
CA VAL A 4 -21.08 -5.28 -13.14
C VAL A 4 -21.19 -4.46 -11.86
N LEU A 5 -20.86 -3.18 -11.96
CA LEU A 5 -21.11 -2.22 -10.89
C LEU A 5 -22.61 -1.92 -10.82
N ARG A 6 -23.20 -2.08 -9.64
CA ARG A 6 -24.63 -1.84 -9.42
C ARG A 6 -24.84 -0.60 -8.57
N ARG A 7 -25.91 0.14 -8.84
CA ARG A 7 -26.32 1.25 -7.99
C ARG A 7 -26.99 0.71 -6.72
N TYR A 8 -26.52 1.19 -5.58
CA TYR A 8 -27.08 0.91 -4.26
C TYR A 8 -27.35 2.24 -3.56
N GLY A 9 -28.59 2.73 -3.68
CA GLY A 9 -28.97 4.07 -3.24
C GLY A 9 -28.20 5.17 -4.00
N ASN A 10 -27.45 5.99 -3.26
CA ASN A 10 -26.55 7.01 -3.80
C ASN A 10 -25.11 6.52 -4.01
N SER A 11 -24.83 5.24 -3.79
CA SER A 11 -23.50 4.64 -3.96
C SER A 11 -23.49 3.62 -5.09
N THR A 12 -22.29 3.27 -5.55
CA THR A 12 -22.06 2.21 -6.54
C THR A 12 -21.28 1.09 -5.89
N VAL A 13 -21.74 -0.16 -6.05
CA VAL A 13 -21.16 -1.35 -5.42
C VAL A 13 -20.69 -2.35 -6.46
N ALA A 14 -19.54 -2.97 -6.18
CA ALA A 14 -19.04 -4.12 -6.93
C ALA A 14 -19.48 -5.40 -6.22
N VAL A 15 -20.10 -6.33 -6.96
CA VAL A 15 -20.47 -7.63 -6.41
C VAL A 15 -19.32 -8.60 -6.65
N PHE A 16 -18.69 -9.04 -5.57
CA PHE A 16 -17.62 -10.04 -5.62
C PHE A 16 -18.21 -11.46 -5.54
N PRO A 17 -17.88 -12.35 -6.49
CA PRO A 17 -18.27 -13.75 -6.41
C PRO A 17 -17.71 -14.43 -5.16
N PRO A 18 -18.42 -15.40 -4.55
CA PRO A 18 -17.97 -16.08 -3.34
C PRO A 18 -16.62 -16.80 -3.50
N THR A 19 -16.29 -17.24 -4.72
CA THR A 19 -15.00 -17.87 -5.05
C THR A 19 -13.84 -16.90 -4.86
N VAL A 20 -13.95 -15.70 -5.42
CA VAL A 20 -12.93 -14.63 -5.29
C VAL A 20 -12.73 -14.24 -3.84
N LEU A 21 -13.82 -14.15 -3.06
CA LEU A 21 -13.72 -13.88 -1.62
C LEU A 21 -12.97 -14.99 -0.88
N LYS A 22 -13.24 -16.26 -1.19
CA LYS A 22 -12.53 -17.40 -0.58
C LYS A 22 -11.05 -17.43 -0.96
N ASP A 23 -10.74 -17.25 -2.24
CA ASP A 23 -9.36 -17.29 -2.75
C ASP A 23 -8.52 -16.16 -2.16
N LEU A 24 -9.11 -14.97 -2.00
CA LEU A 24 -8.48 -13.82 -1.35
C LEU A 24 -8.62 -13.85 0.18
N GLY A 25 -9.28 -14.83 0.78
CA GLY A 25 -9.55 -14.94 2.22
C GLY A 25 -10.28 -13.72 2.81
N LEU A 26 -11.15 -13.08 2.03
CA LEU A 26 -11.93 -11.90 2.43
C LEU A 26 -13.33 -12.29 2.89
N SER A 27 -13.90 -11.51 3.80
CA SER A 27 -15.27 -11.68 4.29
C SER A 27 -16.14 -10.45 4.04
N ALA A 28 -17.45 -10.64 3.86
CA ALA A 28 -18.41 -9.53 3.81
C ALA A 28 -18.34 -8.71 5.10
N GLY A 29 -18.41 -7.38 4.98
CA GLY A 29 -18.29 -6.45 6.11
C GLY A 29 -16.86 -6.15 6.56
N GLN A 30 -15.83 -6.74 5.93
CA GLN A 30 -14.44 -6.43 6.24
C GLN A 30 -14.07 -5.02 5.75
N SER A 31 -13.41 -4.23 6.62
CA SER A 31 -12.90 -2.91 6.25
C SER A 31 -11.68 -3.04 5.33
N MET A 32 -11.73 -2.33 4.20
CA MET A 32 -10.66 -2.26 3.21
C MET A 32 -10.33 -0.80 2.88
N ILE A 33 -9.12 -0.57 2.42
CA ILE A 33 -8.66 0.70 1.88
C ILE A 33 -8.85 0.66 0.37
N MET A 34 -9.49 1.69 -0.18
CA MET A 34 -9.68 1.86 -1.62
C MET A 34 -8.85 3.05 -2.10
N ASN A 35 -7.94 2.79 -3.03
CA ASN A 35 -7.13 3.82 -3.69
C ASN A 35 -7.35 3.75 -5.20
N THR A 36 -7.13 4.88 -5.88
CA THR A 36 -7.09 4.97 -7.34
C THR A 36 -5.66 5.25 -7.79
N THR A 37 -5.15 4.47 -8.74
CA THR A 37 -3.85 4.75 -9.37
C THR A 37 -4.03 5.76 -10.50
N GLU A 38 -2.94 6.42 -10.92
CA GLU A 38 -2.94 7.37 -12.05
C GLU A 38 -3.46 6.74 -13.35
N ASP A 39 -3.22 5.43 -13.56
CA ASP A 39 -3.76 4.67 -14.69
C ASP A 39 -5.28 4.41 -14.65
N GLY A 40 -6.00 4.99 -13.69
CA GLY A 40 -7.45 4.81 -13.53
C GLY A 40 -7.89 3.46 -12.96
N LYS A 41 -6.96 2.67 -12.39
CA LYS A 41 -7.28 1.39 -11.72
C LYS A 41 -7.72 1.62 -10.28
N ILE A 42 -8.67 0.82 -9.82
CA ILE A 42 -9.09 0.76 -8.41
C ILE A 42 -8.28 -0.34 -7.73
N VAL A 43 -7.58 0.03 -6.65
CA VAL A 43 -6.81 -0.90 -5.82
C VAL A 43 -7.49 -1.02 -4.46
N LEU A 44 -7.89 -2.24 -4.12
CA LEU A 44 -8.47 -2.59 -2.82
C LEU A 44 -7.45 -3.37 -2.00
N ALA A 45 -7.09 -2.85 -0.83
CA ALA A 45 -6.17 -3.49 0.09
C ALA A 45 -6.79 -3.68 1.47
N ARG A 46 -6.43 -4.76 2.16
CA ARG A 46 -6.80 -4.92 3.57
C ARG A 46 -6.19 -3.79 4.38
N LYS A 47 -6.96 -3.20 5.29
CA LYS A 47 -6.42 -2.23 6.25
C LYS A 47 -5.42 -2.95 7.17
N ARG A 48 -4.13 -2.81 6.88
CA ARG A 48 -3.05 -3.32 7.74
C ARG A 48 -2.80 -2.30 8.85
N LYS A 49 -2.76 -2.78 10.08
CA LYS A 49 -2.11 -2.06 11.18
C LYS A 49 -0.67 -2.54 11.19
N TYR A 50 0.27 -1.62 11.04
CA TYR A 50 1.68 -1.95 11.14
C TYR A 50 2.12 -1.84 12.59
N ILE A 51 2.88 -2.82 13.06
CA ILE A 51 3.58 -2.78 14.33
C ILE A 51 5.06 -2.60 14.01
N LEU A 52 5.73 -1.68 14.70
CA LEU A 52 7.14 -1.37 14.44
C LEU A 52 8.03 -2.62 14.48
N ALA A 53 7.79 -3.50 15.47
CA ALA A 53 8.52 -4.76 15.61
C ALA A 53 8.39 -5.66 14.37
N ASP A 54 7.19 -5.77 13.79
CA ASP A 54 6.95 -6.59 12.60
C ASP A 54 7.64 -6.02 11.36
N LEU A 55 7.72 -4.69 11.25
CA LEU A 55 8.43 -4.03 10.15
C LEU A 55 9.94 -4.23 10.28
N LEU A 56 10.48 -4.09 11.49
CA LEU A 56 11.90 -4.31 11.76
C LEU A 56 12.30 -5.78 11.53
N ALA A 57 11.44 -6.74 11.86
CA ALA A 57 11.68 -8.16 11.60
C ALA A 57 11.79 -8.51 10.10
N GLN A 58 11.24 -7.67 9.22
CA GLN A 58 11.36 -7.83 7.76
C GLN A 58 12.66 -7.23 7.21
N CYS A 59 13.39 -6.43 7.99
CA CYS A 59 14.64 -5.82 7.57
C CYS A 59 15.81 -6.78 7.85
N ASP A 60 16.70 -6.96 6.88
CA ASP A 60 17.96 -7.68 7.11
C ASP A 60 19.03 -6.69 7.62
N PRO A 61 19.48 -6.81 8.89
CA PRO A 61 20.45 -5.90 9.48
C PRO A 61 21.86 -6.05 8.90
N LYS A 62 22.12 -7.07 8.07
CA LYS A 62 23.41 -7.29 7.42
C LYS A 62 23.50 -6.63 6.04
N VAL A 63 22.42 -6.04 5.56
CA VAL A 63 22.40 -5.36 4.27
C VAL A 63 23.33 -4.15 4.36
N PRO A 64 24.33 -4.04 3.47
CA PRO A 64 25.21 -2.89 3.46
C PRO A 64 24.41 -1.62 3.15
N PRO A 65 24.87 -0.45 3.64
CA PRO A 65 24.28 0.83 3.30
C PRO A 65 24.17 0.99 1.77
N PRO A 66 23.11 1.65 1.27
CA PRO A 66 22.95 1.83 -0.16
C PRO A 66 24.08 2.70 -0.72
N ALA A 67 24.49 2.43 -1.96
CA ALA A 67 25.70 2.98 -2.56
C ALA A 67 25.68 4.52 -2.70
N ASP A 68 24.48 5.11 -2.72
CA ASP A 68 24.24 6.55 -2.79
C ASP A 68 24.30 7.21 -1.40
N MET A 69 24.30 6.46 -0.31
CA MET A 69 24.36 7.03 1.05
C MET A 69 25.64 7.85 1.26
N GLY A 70 26.76 7.40 0.71
CA GLY A 70 28.02 8.16 0.73
C GLY A 70 27.97 9.47 -0.08
N LEU A 71 27.05 9.60 -1.05
CA LEU A 71 26.84 10.85 -1.79
C LEU A 71 26.14 11.89 -0.91
N TRP A 72 25.24 11.46 -0.02
CA TRP A 72 24.59 12.32 0.97
C TRP A 72 25.57 12.77 2.05
N ASP A 73 26.41 11.86 2.56
CA ASP A 73 27.44 12.20 3.56
C ASP A 73 28.47 13.20 3.03
N ALA A 74 28.79 13.12 1.73
CA ALA A 74 29.72 14.02 1.06
C ALA A 74 29.03 15.25 0.42
N ALA A 75 27.70 15.35 0.51
CA ALA A 75 26.96 16.44 -0.09
C ALA A 75 27.36 17.76 0.57
N LYS A 76 27.77 18.73 -0.25
CA LYS A 76 28.03 20.08 0.23
C LYS A 76 26.71 20.77 0.51
N PRO A 77 26.66 21.61 1.56
CA PRO A 77 25.46 22.36 1.86
C PRO A 77 25.03 23.21 0.66
N ALA A 78 23.76 23.10 0.27
CA ALA A 78 23.21 23.73 -0.93
C ALA A 78 22.49 25.05 -0.63
N GLY A 79 22.49 25.50 0.63
CA GLY A 79 21.81 26.70 1.12
C GLY A 79 22.39 27.22 2.44
N GLN A 80 21.54 27.71 3.35
CA GLN A 80 21.93 28.23 4.69
C GLN A 80 22.09 27.11 5.74
N GLU A 81 22.58 25.95 5.34
CA GLU A 81 22.68 24.77 6.21
C GLU A 81 23.88 24.85 7.17
N VAL A 82 24.72 25.87 7.02
CA VAL A 82 25.85 26.16 7.89
C VAL A 82 25.71 27.61 8.36
N TRP A 83 25.62 27.79 9.68
CA TRP A 83 25.62 29.11 10.34
C TRP A 83 27.03 29.52 10.72
#